data_AF-A0A3S0HU09-F1
#
_entry.id   AF-A0A3S0HU09-F1
#
_cell.length_a   1.000
_cell.length_b   1.000
_cell.length_c   1.000
_cell.angle_alpha   90.00
_cell.angle_beta   90.00
_cell.angle_gamma   90.00
#
_symmetry.space_group_name_H-M   'P 1'
#
loop_
_entity.id
_entity.type
_entity.pdbx_description
1 polymer ?
#
loop_
_entity_poly.entity_id
_entity_poly.type
_entity_poly.pdbx_seq_one_letter_code
_entity_poly.pdbx_strand_id
1 'polypeptide(L)'
;MTSWQGYLAVGLGSGLGAVLRYLVSLGMLQWLGSAFLWGTLAVNLAGSWLIAAFVARASHRITGRAARWQPFLVAGFCGGFTTFSLFGLETLHLLEASQPWLALTYGLGSVPLWLAAAWLGQRAGRPAR
;
A
#
# COMPACT_ATOMS: atom_id res chain seq x y z
N MET A 1 15.91 8.20 17.99
CA MET A 1 16.60 7.16 17.20
C MET A 1 17.82 7.81 16.63
N THR A 2 18.97 7.14 16.68
CA THR A 2 20.13 7.57 15.87
C THR A 2 19.79 7.41 14.40
N SER A 3 20.43 8.17 13.50
CA SER A 3 20.15 8.15 12.06
C SER A 3 20.17 6.73 11.46
N TRP A 4 21.14 5.92 11.86
CA TRP A 4 21.29 4.54 11.38
C TRP A 4 20.16 3.58 11.80
N GLN A 5 19.57 3.76 12.99
CA GLN A 5 18.45 2.95 13.46
C GLN A 5 17.20 3.17 12.59
N GLY A 6 17.02 4.40 12.09
CA GLY A 6 15.93 4.73 11.18
C GLY A 6 16.07 4.00 9.85
N TYR A 7 17.27 3.96 9.27
CA TYR A 7 17.52 3.28 8.01
C TYR A 7 17.30 1.77 8.09
N LEU A 8 17.77 1.12 9.17
CA LEU A 8 17.51 -0.31 9.40
C LEU A 8 16.01 -0.59 9.57
N ALA A 9 15.30 0.27 10.30
CA ALA A 9 13.86 0.15 10.48
C ALA A 9 13.12 0.25 9.15
N VAL A 10 13.48 1.22 8.29
CA VAL A 10 12.92 1.34 6.94
C VAL A 10 13.24 0.10 6.11
N GLY A 11 14.50 -0.33 6.05
CA GLY A 11 14.92 -1.48 5.24
C GLY A 11 14.22 -2.79 5.64
N LEU A 12 14.15 -3.10 6.93
CA LEU A 12 13.44 -4.27 7.43
C LEU A 12 11.94 -4.20 7.14
N GLY A 13 11.32 -3.03 7.37
CA GLY A 13 9.92 -2.81 7.04
C GLY A 13 9.67 -3.03 5.54
N SER A 14 10.47 -2.42 4.68
CA SER A 14 10.34 -2.53 3.22
C SER A 14 10.50 -3.96 2.74
N GLY A 15 11.47 -4.71 3.27
CA GLY A 15 11.66 -6.13 2.92
C GLY A 15 10.43 -6.96 3.29
N LEU A 16 9.91 -6.81 4.50
CA LEU A 16 8.70 -7.51 4.95
C LEU A 16 7.47 -7.12 4.12
N GLY A 17 7.29 -5.82 3.85
CA GLY A 17 6.20 -5.32 3.02
C GLY A 17 6.26 -5.88 1.60
N ALA A 18 7.45 -5.90 0.98
CA ALA A 18 7.65 -6.43 -0.37
C ALA A 18 7.39 -7.93 -0.45
N VAL A 19 7.84 -8.71 0.54
CA VAL A 19 7.55 -10.16 0.62
C VAL A 19 6.04 -10.38 0.75
N LEU A 20 5.37 -9.66 1.65
CA LEU A 20 3.92 -9.81 1.81
C LEU A 20 3.16 -9.40 0.53
N ARG A 21 3.57 -8.32 -0.13
CA ARG A 21 3.01 -7.92 -1.43
C ARG A 21 3.12 -9.06 -2.44
N TYR A 22 4.30 -9.68 -2.54
CA TYR A 22 4.51 -10.81 -3.44
C TYR A 22 3.60 -11.99 -3.11
N LEU A 23 3.46 -12.34 -1.83
CA LEU A 23 2.56 -13.41 -1.39
C LEU A 23 1.09 -13.10 -1.68
N VAL A 24 0.64 -11.85 -1.47
CA VAL A 24 -0.72 -11.42 -1.82
C VAL A 24 -0.95 -11.51 -3.32
N SER A 25 0.01 -11.06 -4.14
CA SER A 25 -0.11 -11.20 -5.60
C SER A 25 -0.21 -12.65 -6.05
N LEU A 26 0.57 -13.55 -5.47
CA LEU A 26 0.45 -14.99 -5.74
C LEU A 26 -0.91 -15.56 -5.29
N GLY A 27 -1.38 -15.18 -4.10
CA GLY A 27 -2.68 -15.61 -3.59
C GLY A 27 -3.85 -15.13 -4.45
N MET A 28 -3.81 -13.86 -4.88
CA MET A 28 -4.83 -13.29 -5.78
C MET A 28 -4.83 -13.99 -7.14
N LEU A 29 -3.66 -14.33 -7.68
CA LEU A 29 -3.54 -15.09 -8.92
C LEU A 29 -4.16 -16.49 -8.78
N GLN A 30 -3.94 -17.16 -7.65
CA GLN A 30 -4.52 -18.49 -7.39
C GLN A 30 -6.04 -18.46 -7.23
N TRP A 31 -6.58 -17.42 -6.57
CA TRP A 31 -8.01 -17.36 -6.23
C TRP A 31 -8.88 -16.75 -7.33
N LEU A 32 -8.38 -15.72 -8.01
CA LEU A 32 -9.15 -14.93 -8.98
C LEU A 32 -8.63 -15.07 -10.42
N GLY A 33 -7.56 -15.84 -10.61
CA GLY A 33 -6.92 -16.06 -11.91
C GLY A 33 -6.11 -14.86 -12.41
N SER A 34 -5.62 -14.97 -13.64
CA SER A 34 -4.77 -13.97 -14.30
C SER A 34 -5.53 -13.01 -15.22
N ALA A 35 -6.87 -13.08 -15.24
CA ALA A 35 -7.69 -12.27 -16.13
C ALA A 35 -7.68 -10.78 -15.75
N PHE A 36 -7.33 -10.46 -14.50
CA PHE A 36 -7.25 -9.09 -14.00
C PHE A 36 -6.14 -8.94 -12.96
N LEU A 37 -5.77 -7.68 -12.70
CA LEU A 37 -4.58 -7.32 -11.94
C LEU A 37 -4.89 -7.13 -10.45
N TRP A 38 -5.51 -8.16 -9.88
CA TRP A 38 -6.04 -8.16 -8.51
C TRP A 38 -4.96 -7.95 -7.45
N GLY A 39 -3.76 -8.49 -7.66
CA GLY A 39 -2.65 -8.38 -6.71
C GLY A 39 -2.28 -6.92 -6.42
N THR A 40 -1.94 -6.18 -7.48
CA THR A 40 -1.55 -4.76 -7.37
C THR A 40 -2.71 -3.88 -6.87
N LEU A 41 -3.95 -4.15 -7.30
CA LEU A 41 -5.11 -3.44 -6.78
C LEU A 41 -5.29 -3.65 -5.27
N ALA A 42 -5.21 -4.90 -4.81
CA ALA A 42 -5.45 -5.28 -3.41
C ALA A 42 -4.38 -4.73 -2.46
N VAL A 43 -3.10 -4.84 -2.82
CA VAL A 43 -2.00 -4.40 -1.94
C VAL A 43 -1.96 -2.88 -1.80
N ASN A 44 -2.22 -2.13 -2.87
CA ASN A 44 -2.36 -0.68 -2.79
C ASN A 44 -3.61 -0.27 -2.00
N LEU A 45 -4.75 -0.96 -2.18
CA LEU A 45 -5.97 -0.70 -1.42
C LEU A 45 -5.77 -0.88 0.08
N ALA A 46 -5.26 -2.04 0.48
CA ALA A 46 -5.00 -2.38 1.88
C ALA A 46 -3.90 -1.48 2.48
N GLY A 47 -2.84 -1.22 1.71
CA GLY A 47 -1.74 -0.38 2.15
C GLY A 47 -2.14 1.09 2.34
N SER A 48 -2.94 1.65 1.43
CA SER A 48 -3.48 3.00 1.55
C SER A 48 -4.39 3.16 2.76
N TRP A 49 -5.25 2.17 3.05
CA TRP A 49 -6.04 2.17 4.28
C TRP A 49 -5.14 2.09 5.53
N LEU A 50 -4.18 1.16 5.54
CA LEU A 50 -3.30 0.90 6.68
C LEU A 50 -2.44 2.12 7.04
N ILE A 51 -1.78 2.73 6.06
CA ILE A 51 -0.89 3.87 6.29
C ILE A 51 -1.68 5.06 6.83
N ALA A 52 -2.88 5.31 6.31
CA ALA A 52 -3.72 6.42 6.75
C ALA A 52 -4.31 6.19 8.15
N ALA A 53 -4.74 4.96 8.46
CA ALA A 53 -5.21 4.58 9.79
C ALA A 53 -4.10 4.71 10.83
N PHE A 54 -2.89 4.23 10.50
CA PHE A 54 -1.75 4.33 11.38
C PHE A 54 -1.38 5.80 11.64
N VAL A 55 -1.20 6.60 10.59
CA VAL A 55 -0.83 8.02 10.71
C VAL A 55 -1.88 8.81 11.49
N ALA A 56 -3.17 8.57 11.24
CA ALA A 56 -4.25 9.23 11.97
C ALA A 56 -4.26 8.84 13.46
N ARG A 57 -4.00 7.58 13.80
CA ARG A 57 -3.88 7.16 15.20
C ARG A 57 -2.65 7.75 15.88
N ALA A 58 -1.55 7.83 15.14
CA ALA A 58 -0.27 8.36 15.59
C ALA A 58 -0.32 9.88 15.87
N SER A 59 -0.94 10.67 14.98
CA SER A 59 -1.01 12.13 15.13
C SER A 59 -1.69 12.59 16.43
N HIS A 60 -2.59 11.77 16.99
CA HIS A 60 -3.27 12.06 18.25
C HIS A 60 -2.54 11.55 19.51
N ARG A 61 -1.47 10.74 19.38
CA ARG A 61 -0.87 10.03 20.53
C ARG A 61 0.66 10.01 20.59
N ILE A 62 1.38 10.68 19.70
CA ILE A 62 2.85 10.59 19.74
C ILE A 62 3.45 11.60 20.73
N THR A 63 3.57 11.15 21.98
CA THR A 63 4.74 11.38 22.81
C THR A 63 5.41 10.01 23.10
N GLY A 64 6.74 9.93 23.02
CA GLY A 64 7.48 8.71 23.43
C GLY A 64 7.59 7.58 22.39
N ARG A 65 7.24 6.33 22.78
CA ARG A 65 7.64 5.07 22.11
C ARG A 65 7.07 4.88 20.69
N ALA A 66 5.91 5.48 20.39
CA ALA A 66 5.23 5.34 19.10
C ALA A 66 5.93 6.06 17.92
N ALA A 67 6.65 7.16 18.17
CA ALA A 67 7.45 7.84 17.15
C ALA A 67 8.52 6.93 16.54
N ARG A 68 9.02 5.95 17.33
CA ARG A 68 10.12 5.07 16.91
C ARG A 68 9.71 4.05 15.84
N TRP A 69 8.42 3.74 15.73
CA TRP A 69 7.91 2.77 14.76
C TRP A 69 7.50 3.40 13.43
N GLN A 70 7.40 4.73 13.37
CA GLN A 70 6.96 5.43 12.18
C GLN A 70 7.85 5.17 10.95
N PRO A 71 9.20 5.16 11.04
CA PRO A 71 10.03 4.81 9.89
C PRO A 71 9.81 3.37 9.41
N PHE A 72 9.67 2.42 10.34
CA PHE A 72 9.41 1.02 10.01
C PHE A 72 8.06 0.83 9.32
N LEU A 73 6.98 1.43 9.84
CA LEU A 73 5.62 1.17 9.35
C LEU A 73 5.26 2.00 8.11
N VAL A 74 5.58 3.30 8.12
CA VAL A 74 5.15 4.25 7.07
C VAL A 74 6.07 4.16 5.86
N ALA A 75 7.34 4.51 6.04
CA ALA A 75 8.30 4.52 4.94
C ALA A 75 8.78 3.10 4.58
N GLY A 76 8.91 2.21 5.57
CA GLY A 76 9.31 0.82 5.39
C GLY A 76 8.17 -0.05 4.86
N PHE A 77 7.38 -0.62 5.76
CA PHE A 77 6.37 -1.64 5.48
C PHE A 77 5.35 -1.19 4.44
N CYS A 78 4.66 -0.06 4.66
CA CYS A 78 3.68 0.42 3.68
C CYS A 78 4.34 0.80 2.36
N GLY A 79 5.56 1.36 2.39
CA GLY A 79 6.35 1.67 1.19
C GLY A 79 6.73 0.43 0.37
N GLY A 80 7.12 -0.67 1.00
CA GLY A 80 7.42 -1.94 0.32
C GLY A 80 6.19 -2.76 -0.08
N PHE A 81 5.12 -2.65 0.71
CA PHE A 81 3.86 -3.37 0.52
C PHE A 81 3.00 -2.79 -0.61
N THR A 82 3.05 -1.48 -0.82
CA THR A 82 2.35 -0.80 -1.93
C THR A 82 3.28 -0.67 -3.14
N THR A 83 2.71 -0.41 -4.33
CA THR A 83 3.52 -0.25 -5.54
C THR A 83 2.78 0.53 -6.61
N PHE A 84 3.35 1.68 -6.98
CA PHE A 84 2.88 2.46 -8.13
C PHE A 84 3.57 2.04 -9.43
N SER A 85 4.81 1.54 -9.35
CA SER A 85 5.58 1.11 -10.52
C SER A 85 4.98 -0.12 -11.21
N LEU A 86 4.51 -1.13 -10.45
CA LEU A 86 3.81 -2.26 -11.05
C LEU A 86 2.49 -1.82 -11.66
N PHE A 87 1.71 -0.96 -10.98
CA PHE A 87 0.48 -0.40 -11.53
C PHE A 87 0.69 0.31 -12.88
N GLY A 88 1.76 1.11 -13.00
CA GLY A 88 2.10 1.78 -14.26
C GLY A 88 2.50 0.79 -15.36
N LEU A 89 3.38 -0.17 -15.06
CA LEU A 89 3.81 -1.21 -16.00
C LEU A 89 2.63 -2.05 -16.50
N GLU A 90 1.76 -2.44 -15.58
CA GLU A 90 0.55 -3.20 -15.85
C GLU A 90 -0.44 -2.43 -16.73
N THR A 91 -0.62 -1.14 -16.46
CA THR A 91 -1.47 -0.27 -17.29
C THR A 91 -0.90 -0.17 -18.71
N LEU A 92 0.43 -0.04 -18.85
CA LEU A 92 1.11 -0.04 -20.14
C LEU A 92 0.91 -1.37 -20.89
N HIS A 93 1.09 -2.51 -20.21
CA HIS A 93 0.88 -3.83 -20.82
C HIS A 93 -0.57 -4.01 -21.31
N LEU A 94 -1.57 -3.47 -20.61
CA LEU A 94 -2.96 -3.52 -21.08
C LEU A 94 -3.18 -2.69 -22.36
N LEU A 95 -2.51 -1.54 -22.48
CA LEU A 95 -2.55 -0.71 -23.69
C LEU A 95 -1.85 -1.44 -24.87
N GLU A 96 -0.69 -2.05 -24.62
CA GLU A 96 0.05 -2.83 -25.62
C GLU A 96 -0.72 -4.07 -26.06
N ALA A 97 -1.45 -4.72 -25.15
CA ALA A 97 -2.32 -5.85 -25.43
C ALA A 97 -3.64 -5.48 -26.15
N SER A 98 -3.78 -4.24 -26.64
CA SER A 98 -4.99 -3.73 -27.29
C SER A 98 -6.26 -3.84 -26.44
N GLN A 99 -6.13 -3.70 -25.11
CA GLN A 99 -7.24 -3.69 -24.14
C GLN A 99 -7.43 -2.30 -23.51
N PRO A 100 -7.73 -1.25 -24.31
CA PRO A 100 -7.75 0.13 -23.82
C PRO A 100 -8.84 0.38 -22.77
N TRP A 101 -9.99 -0.29 -22.89
CA TRP A 101 -11.07 -0.16 -21.90
C TRP A 101 -10.68 -0.73 -20.54
N LEU A 102 -9.94 -1.84 -20.53
CA LEU A 102 -9.43 -2.41 -19.29
C LEU A 102 -8.33 -1.53 -18.70
N ALA A 103 -7.43 -1.01 -19.53
CA ALA A 103 -6.40 -0.05 -19.11
C ALA A 103 -7.01 1.21 -18.49
N LEU A 104 -8.06 1.77 -19.11
CA LEU A 104 -8.76 2.96 -18.61
C LEU A 104 -9.47 2.69 -17.28
N THR A 105 -10.22 1.58 -17.19
CA THR A 105 -10.94 1.24 -15.95
C THR A 105 -9.98 0.89 -14.81
N TYR A 106 -8.90 0.16 -15.09
CA TYR A 106 -7.85 -0.11 -14.12
C TYR A 106 -7.12 1.17 -13.72
N GLY A 107 -6.65 1.95 -14.69
CA GLY A 107 -5.89 3.18 -14.47
C GLY A 107 -6.67 4.25 -13.70
N LEU A 108 -7.86 4.58 -14.18
CA LEU A 108 -8.70 5.64 -13.61
C LEU A 108 -9.51 5.18 -12.40
N GLY A 109 -9.84 3.89 -12.30
CA GLY A 109 -10.61 3.35 -11.18
C GLY A 109 -9.76 3.08 -9.93
N SER A 110 -8.48 2.69 -10.11
CA SER A 110 -7.62 2.32 -8.99
C SER A 110 -7.31 3.47 -8.04
N VAL A 111 -6.93 4.64 -8.58
CA VAL A 111 -6.52 5.79 -7.74
C VAL A 111 -7.65 6.29 -6.83
N PRO A 112 -8.88 6.56 -7.33
CA PRO A 112 -10.00 6.94 -6.47
C PRO A 112 -10.32 5.88 -5.42
N LEU A 113 -10.22 4.59 -5.79
CA LEU A 113 -10.48 3.49 -4.85
C LEU A 113 -9.47 3.48 -3.70
N TRP A 114 -8.18 3.64 -3.99
CA TRP A 114 -7.12 3.72 -2.97
C TRP A 114 -7.24 4.98 -2.11
N LEU A 115 -7.64 6.12 -2.69
CA LEU A 115 -7.93 7.34 -1.94
C LEU A 115 -9.12 7.16 -1.00
N ALA A 116 -10.19 6.50 -1.46
CA ALA A 116 -11.34 6.17 -0.61
C ALA A 116 -10.93 5.26 0.55
N ALA A 117 -10.09 4.27 0.29
CA ALA A 117 -9.53 3.41 1.33
C ALA A 117 -8.65 4.17 2.33
N ALA A 118 -7.79 5.08 1.86
CA ALA A 118 -7.03 5.96 2.75
C ALA A 118 -7.93 6.84 3.63
N TRP A 119 -8.99 7.40 3.06
CA TRP A 119 -9.95 8.20 3.80
C TRP A 119 -10.70 7.39 4.86
N LEU A 120 -11.13 6.16 4.53
CA LEU A 120 -11.72 5.23 5.51
C LEU A 120 -10.72 4.85 6.60
N GLY A 121 -9.47 4.60 6.23
CA GLY A 121 -8.38 4.32 7.16
C GLY A 121 -8.18 5.47 8.13
N GLN A 122 -8.08 6.70 7.62
CA GLN A 122 -7.94 7.90 8.44
C GLN A 122 -9.07 8.03 9.46
N ARG A 123 -10.33 7.77 9.05
CA ARG A 123 -11.49 7.81 9.97
C ARG A 123 -11.40 6.72 11.04
N ALA A 124 -11.03 5.50 10.67
CA ALA A 124 -10.86 4.39 11.60
C ALA A 124 -9.71 4.61 12.61
N GLY A 125 -8.68 5.34 12.20
CA GLY A 125 -7.53 5.68 13.04
C GLY A 125 -7.79 6.77 14.07
N ARG A 126 -8.79 7.64 13.85
CA ARG A 126 -9.12 8.74 14.78
C ARG A 126 -9.65 8.18 16.11
N PRO A 127 -9.16 8.66 17.26
CA PRO A 127 -9.73 8.27 18.55
C PRO A 127 -11.20 8.73 18.63
N ALA A 128 -12.04 7.93 19.29
CA ALA A 128 -13.39 8.37 19.67
C ALA A 128 -13.28 9.65 20.51
N ARG A 129 -14.07 10.66 20.17
CA ARG A 129 -14.14 11.93 20.91
C ARG A 129 -14.74 11.72 22.29
#